data_AF-A0A2V8G963-F1
#
_entry.id   AF-A0A2V8G963-F1
#
_cell.length_a   1.000
_cell.length_b   1.000
_cell.length_c   1.000
_cell.angle_alpha   90.00
_cell.angle_beta   90.00
_cell.angle_gamma   90.00
#
_symmetry.space_group_name_H-M   'P 1'
#
loop_
_entity.id
_entity.type
_entity.pdbx_description
1 polymer ?
#
loop_
_entity_poly.entity_id
_entity_poly.type
_entity_poly.pdbx_seq_one_letter_code
_entity_poly.pdbx_strand_id
1 'polypeptide(L)'
;MNDADTAYGPALEEAVRRFQRRHGLEPDGTLGAAVLHEMNVPVETRIQQLQLNLERWRWLPRDLGDRHILVNIPEYRLEVWDRARVPVAMRVVVGKKDTPTPIFSDEMTHVIFSPYWNVPPSIVEK
;
A
#
# COMPACT_ATOMS: atom_id res chain seq x y z
N MET A 1 -41.27 -7.52 11.17
CA MET A 1 -39.86 -7.26 10.79
C MET A 1 -39.85 -7.33 9.27
N ASN A 2 -39.70 -6.20 8.57
CA ASN A 2 -39.87 -6.15 7.12
C ASN A 2 -38.63 -6.73 6.43
N ASP A 3 -38.81 -7.77 5.61
CA ASP A 3 -37.78 -8.42 4.79
C ASP A 3 -37.12 -7.50 3.75
N ALA A 4 -37.58 -6.25 3.64
CA ALA A 4 -36.97 -5.22 2.79
C ALA A 4 -35.65 -4.66 3.38
N ASP A 5 -35.41 -4.81 4.68
CA ASP A 5 -34.23 -4.26 5.38
C ASP A 5 -32.98 -5.16 5.23
N THR A 6 -33.17 -6.41 4.79
CA THR A 6 -32.11 -7.40 4.52
C THR A 6 -31.72 -7.50 3.04
N ALA A 7 -32.43 -6.80 2.14
CA ALA A 7 -32.14 -6.81 0.72
C ALA A 7 -30.90 -5.95 0.41
N TYR A 8 -30.08 -6.41 -0.55
CA TYR A 8 -28.93 -5.66 -1.02
C TYR A 8 -29.39 -4.45 -1.86
N GLY A 9 -29.68 -3.34 -1.17
CA GLY A 9 -30.15 -2.11 -1.79
C GLY A 9 -29.02 -1.11 -2.13
N PRO A 10 -29.35 -0.02 -2.84
CA PRO A 10 -28.37 0.98 -3.28
C PRO A 10 -27.54 1.59 -2.14
N ALA A 11 -28.14 1.77 -0.95
CA ALA A 11 -27.43 2.30 0.21
C ALA A 11 -26.35 1.33 0.74
N LEU A 12 -26.65 0.02 0.73
CA LEU A 12 -25.67 -1.00 1.12
C LEU A 12 -24.58 -1.14 0.07
N GLU A 13 -24.93 -1.08 -1.22
CA GLU A 13 -23.95 -1.09 -2.31
C GLU A 13 -22.93 0.04 -2.18
N GLU A 14 -23.38 1.28 -1.94
CA GLU A 14 -22.46 2.40 -1.73
C GLU A 14 -21.60 2.22 -0.46
N ALA A 15 -22.17 1.65 0.60
CA ALA A 15 -21.41 1.31 1.79
C ALA A 15 -20.32 0.25 1.52
N VAL A 16 -20.63 -0.75 0.69
CA VAL A 16 -19.67 -1.78 0.25
C VAL A 16 -18.59 -1.17 -0.64
N ARG A 17 -18.94 -0.30 -1.61
CA ARG A 17 -17.96 0.41 -2.44
C ARG A 17 -17.03 1.27 -1.59
N ARG A 18 -17.55 1.94 -0.56
CA ARG A 18 -16.74 2.69 0.40
C ARG A 18 -15.82 1.79 1.23
N PHE A 19 -16.30 0.63 1.66
CA PHE A 19 -15.48 -0.38 2.35
C PHE A 19 -14.36 -0.88 1.44
N GLN A 20 -14.67 -1.28 0.22
CA GLN A 20 -13.69 -1.74 -0.77
C GLN A 20 -12.58 -0.71 -0.99
N ARG A 21 -12.92 0.56 -1.23
CA ARG A 21 -11.95 1.66 -1.37
C ARG A 21 -11.03 1.77 -0.14
N ARG A 22 -11.61 1.72 1.06
CA ARG A 22 -10.84 1.82 2.32
C ARG A 22 -9.89 0.64 2.53
N HIS A 23 -10.23 -0.53 2.01
CA HIS A 23 -9.44 -1.76 2.12
C HIS A 23 -8.55 -2.01 0.89
N GLY A 24 -8.44 -1.07 -0.05
CA GLY A 24 -7.63 -1.23 -1.26
C GLY A 24 -8.13 -2.30 -2.22
N LEU A 25 -9.41 -2.66 -2.14
CA LEU A 25 -10.08 -3.59 -3.06
C LEU A 25 -10.70 -2.83 -4.23
N GLU A 26 -10.87 -3.51 -5.36
CA GLU A 26 -11.62 -2.97 -6.50
C GLU A 26 -13.05 -2.61 -6.06
N PRO A 27 -13.51 -1.36 -6.23
CA PRO A 27 -14.75 -0.89 -5.64
C PRO A 27 -15.95 -1.21 -6.53
N ASP A 28 -16.15 -2.49 -6.86
CA ASP A 28 -17.19 -2.98 -7.77
C ASP A 28 -18.59 -3.06 -7.13
N GLY A 29 -18.69 -2.88 -5.81
CA GLY A 29 -19.93 -2.95 -5.06
C GLY A 29 -20.45 -4.38 -4.86
N THR A 30 -19.61 -5.40 -5.01
CA THR A 30 -19.97 -6.81 -4.79
C THR A 30 -19.36 -7.37 -3.51
N LEU A 31 -20.12 -8.21 -2.81
CA LEU A 31 -19.65 -8.93 -1.62
C LEU A 31 -18.90 -10.21 -2.02
N GLY A 32 -17.76 -10.05 -2.70
CA GLY A 32 -16.88 -11.15 -3.08
C GLY A 32 -16.11 -11.75 -1.89
N ALA A 33 -15.40 -12.85 -2.12
CA ALA A 33 -14.61 -13.55 -1.11
C ALA A 33 -13.57 -12.65 -0.41
N ALA A 34 -12.94 -11.73 -1.16
CA ALA A 34 -11.98 -10.77 -0.60
C ALA A 34 -12.63 -9.79 0.39
N VAL A 35 -13.84 -9.28 0.07
CA VAL A 35 -14.58 -8.38 0.95
C VAL A 35 -14.98 -9.11 2.22
N LEU A 36 -15.54 -10.31 2.11
CA LEU A 36 -15.91 -11.13 3.26
C LEU A 36 -14.70 -11.50 4.13
N HIS A 37 -13.56 -11.79 3.53
CA HIS A 37 -12.32 -12.02 4.26
C HIS A 37 -11.94 -10.79 5.09
N GLU A 38 -11.90 -9.61 4.48
CA GLU A 38 -11.54 -8.36 5.16
C GLU A 38 -12.53 -7.97 6.27
N MET A 39 -13.83 -8.22 6.07
CA MET A 39 -14.88 -7.98 7.06
C MET A 39 -14.78 -8.92 8.28
N ASN A 40 -14.34 -10.16 8.06
CA ASN A 40 -14.17 -11.16 9.11
C ASN A 40 -12.85 -11.03 9.87
N VAL A 41 -11.98 -10.07 9.52
CA VAL A 41 -10.76 -9.80 10.31
C VAL A 41 -11.16 -9.16 11.66
N PRO A 42 -10.81 -9.77 12.80
CA PRO A 42 -11.12 -9.23 14.12
C PRO A 42 -10.54 -7.83 14.32
N VAL A 43 -11.21 -7.02 15.13
CA VAL A 43 -10.79 -5.63 15.42
C VAL A 43 -9.43 -5.60 16.12
N GLU A 44 -9.13 -6.59 16.95
CA GLU A 44 -7.86 -6.74 17.66
C GLU A 44 -6.69 -6.86 16.67
N THR A 45 -6.87 -7.61 15.59
CA THR A 45 -5.88 -7.73 14.51
C THR A 45 -5.66 -6.39 13.80
N ARG A 46 -6.72 -5.60 13.58
CA ARG A 46 -6.61 -4.27 12.98
C ARG A 46 -5.89 -3.29 13.91
N ILE A 47 -6.14 -3.35 15.21
CA ILE A 47 -5.44 -2.54 16.21
C ILE A 47 -3.95 -2.85 16.19
N GLN A 48 -3.57 -4.13 16.16
CA GLN A 48 -2.16 -4.54 16.06
C GLN A 48 -1.50 -4.03 14.77
N GLN A 49 -2.19 -4.12 13.62
CA GLN A 49 -1.71 -3.55 12.36
C GLN A 49 -1.49 -2.03 12.44
N LEU A 50 -2.42 -1.30 13.07
CA LEU A 50 -2.28 0.14 13.28
C LEU A 50 -1.09 0.47 14.17
N GLN A 51 -0.90 -0.26 15.29
CA GLN A 51 0.24 -0.10 16.18
C GLN A 51 1.58 -0.32 15.46
N LEU A 52 1.69 -1.38 14.65
CA LEU A 52 2.87 -1.64 13.85
C LEU A 52 3.14 -0.53 12.82
N ASN A 53 2.10 -0.01 12.18
CA ASN A 53 2.24 1.11 11.25
C ASN A 53 2.65 2.41 11.96
N LEU A 54 2.16 2.67 13.17
CA LEU A 54 2.60 3.82 13.97
C LEU A 54 4.08 3.72 14.34
N GLU A 55 4.57 2.52 14.70
CA GLU A 55 6.00 2.32 14.96
C GLU A 55 6.85 2.49 13.69
N ARG A 56 6.37 2.02 12.52
CA ARG A 56 7.04 2.29 11.23
C ARG A 56 7.13 3.79 10.94
N TRP A 57 6.04 4.53 11.19
CA TRP A 57 6.02 5.98 11.04
C TRP A 57 6.98 6.67 12.01
N ARG A 58 7.14 6.14 13.23
CA ARG A 58 8.08 6.66 14.22
C ARG A 58 9.54 6.54 13.77
N TRP A 59 9.84 5.57 12.91
CA TRP A 59 11.19 5.35 12.39
C TRP A 59 11.49 6.19 11.13
N LEU A 60 10.48 6.82 10.52
CA LEU A 60 10.71 7.77 9.44
C LEU A 60 11.35 9.06 9.98
N PRO A 61 12.22 9.72 9.19
CA PRO A 61 12.69 11.06 9.52
C PRO A 61 11.50 11.99 9.80
N ARG A 62 11.61 12.82 10.85
CA ARG A 62 10.56 13.80 11.20
C ARG A 62 10.35 14.85 10.12
N ASP A 63 11.39 15.10 9.34
CA ASP A 63 11.39 15.97 8.18
C ASP A 63 11.98 15.18 7.01
N LEU A 64 11.16 14.95 5.97
CA LEU A 64 11.59 14.32 4.72
C LEU A 64 12.15 15.35 3.74
N GLY A 65 12.11 16.64 4.09
CA GLY A 65 12.44 17.76 3.24
C GLY A 65 11.35 18.07 2.22
N ASP A 66 11.43 19.27 1.65
CA ASP A 66 10.50 19.73 0.60
C ASP A 66 10.53 18.83 -0.63
N ARG A 67 11.64 18.16 -0.92
CA ARG A 67 11.77 17.30 -2.09
C ARG A 67 12.27 15.93 -1.71
N HIS A 68 11.45 14.92 -1.92
CA HIS A 68 11.79 13.53 -1.58
C HIS A 68 11.07 12.53 -2.47
N ILE A 69 11.57 11.30 -2.49
CA ILE A 69 10.94 10.16 -3.14
C ILE A 69 10.41 9.25 -2.04
N LEU A 70 9.10 9.02 -2.03
CA LEU A 70 8.46 8.12 -1.09
C LEU A 70 8.04 6.84 -1.82
N VAL A 71 8.48 5.70 -1.31
CA VAL A 71 8.06 4.39 -1.81
C VAL A 71 7.20 3.70 -0.75
N ASN A 72 5.91 3.60 -1.02
CA ASN A 72 4.98 2.87 -0.17
C ASN A 72 4.93 1.39 -0.62
N ILE A 73 5.75 0.56 0.03
CA ILE A 73 5.91 -0.87 -0.28
C ILE A 73 4.57 -1.63 -0.31
N PRO A 74 3.71 -1.56 0.73
CA PRO A 74 2.43 -2.29 0.71
C PRO A 74 1.42 -1.73 -0.32
N GLU A 75 1.56 -0.46 -0.75
CA GLU A 75 0.72 0.13 -1.79
C GLU A 75 1.27 -0.12 -3.21
N TYR A 76 2.48 -0.68 -3.34
CA TYR A 76 3.16 -0.85 -4.63
C TYR A 76 3.28 0.47 -5.40
N ARG A 77 3.53 1.58 -4.68
CA ARG A 77 3.49 2.91 -5.27
C ARG A 77 4.70 3.75 -4.88
N LEU A 78 5.15 4.55 -5.83
CA LEU A 78 6.18 5.58 -5.66
C LEU A 78 5.58 6.94 -5.97
N GLU A 79 5.87 7.91 -5.12
CA GLU A 79 5.53 9.32 -5.29
C GLU A 79 6.78 10.19 -5.14
N VAL A 80 7.01 11.10 -6.07
CA VAL A 80 8.03 12.15 -5.93
C VAL A 80 7.32 13.39 -5.43
N TRP A 81 7.71 13.87 -4.25
CA TRP A 81 7.19 15.07 -3.63
C TRP A 81 8.08 16.27 -3.96
N ASP A 82 7.47 17.40 -4.30
CA ASP A 82 8.07 18.73 -4.40
C ASP A 82 7.13 19.74 -3.72
N ARG A 83 7.49 20.08 -2.48
CA ARG A 83 6.69 20.79 -1.49
C ARG A 83 5.36 20.08 -1.29
N ALA A 84 4.25 20.71 -1.67
CA ALA A 84 2.90 20.15 -1.55
C ALA A 84 2.39 19.49 -2.86
N ARG A 85 3.26 19.25 -3.84
CA ARG A 85 2.89 18.70 -5.14
C ARG A 85 3.55 17.34 -5.36
N VAL A 86 2.84 16.46 -6.06
CA VAL A 86 3.34 15.15 -6.49
C VAL A 86 3.48 15.14 -8.02
N PRO A 87 4.56 15.71 -8.59
CA PRO A 87 4.78 15.76 -10.03
C PRO A 87 4.90 14.39 -10.70
N VAL A 88 5.29 13.35 -9.97
CA VAL A 88 5.43 11.98 -10.48
C VAL A 88 4.83 11.01 -9.48
N ALA A 89 3.93 10.15 -9.97
CA ALA A 89 3.41 9.01 -9.24
C ALA A 89 3.34 7.80 -10.16
N MET A 90 3.78 6.63 -9.69
CA MET A 90 3.77 5.41 -10.48
C MET A 90 3.67 4.16 -9.63
N ARG A 91 3.20 3.06 -10.23
CA ARG A 91 3.27 1.73 -9.64
C ARG A 91 4.72 1.22 -9.67
N VAL A 92 5.11 0.50 -8.63
CA VAL A 92 6.43 -0.14 -8.52
C VAL A 92 6.31 -1.63 -8.22
N VAL A 93 7.34 -2.38 -8.59
CA VAL A 93 7.48 -3.79 -8.22
C VAL A 93 8.35 -3.87 -6.97
N VAL A 94 7.89 -4.60 -5.96
CA VAL A 94 8.62 -4.80 -4.69
C VAL A 94 9.02 -6.27 -4.52
N GLY A 95 9.91 -6.54 -3.58
CA GLY A 95 10.40 -7.87 -3.26
C GLY A 95 9.31 -8.86 -2.86
N LYS A 96 9.57 -10.16 -3.07
CA LYS A 96 8.70 -11.26 -2.63
C LYS A 96 8.73 -11.38 -1.10
N LYS A 97 7.79 -12.15 -0.52
CA LYS A 97 7.76 -12.41 0.93
C LYS A 97 9.09 -12.98 1.47
N ASP A 98 9.75 -13.83 0.69
CA ASP A 98 11.03 -14.47 1.07
C ASP A 98 12.25 -13.56 0.82
N THR A 99 12.10 -12.55 -0.04
CA THR A 99 13.16 -11.57 -0.37
C THR A 99 12.54 -10.16 -0.40
N PRO A 100 12.11 -9.64 0.77
CA PRO A 100 11.36 -8.39 0.84
C PRO A 100 12.25 -7.18 0.56
N THR A 101 11.66 -6.12 0.00
CA THR A 101 12.33 -4.82 -0.12
C THR A 101 12.65 -4.27 1.28
N PRO A 102 13.91 -3.92 1.60
CA PRO A 102 14.26 -3.38 2.90
C PRO A 102 13.64 -2.00 3.11
N ILE A 103 13.27 -1.67 4.35
CA ILE A 103 12.76 -0.36 4.75
C ILE A 103 13.95 0.50 5.20
N PHE A 104 14.20 1.61 4.51
CA PHE A 104 15.29 2.54 4.81
C PHE A 104 14.98 3.96 4.31
N SER A 105 15.82 4.91 4.72
CA SER A 105 15.84 6.29 4.22
C SER A 105 17.27 6.67 3.90
N ASP A 106 17.51 7.24 2.72
CA ASP A 106 18.84 7.66 2.27
C ASP A 106 18.73 8.77 1.20
N GLU A 107 19.84 9.42 0.88
CA GLU A 107 19.91 10.47 -0.13
C GLU A 107 20.26 9.91 -1.52
N MET A 108 19.45 10.23 -2.53
CA MET A 108 19.73 9.84 -3.91
C MET A 108 20.85 10.73 -4.49
N THR A 109 22.04 10.16 -4.67
CA THR A 109 23.23 10.90 -5.12
C THR A 109 23.30 11.10 -6.63
N HIS A 110 22.76 10.18 -7.42
CA HIS A 110 22.84 10.20 -8.88
C HIS A 110 21.75 9.34 -9.53
N VAL A 111 21.48 9.63 -10.81
CA VAL A 111 20.64 8.81 -11.69
C VAL A 111 21.47 8.41 -12.89
N ILE A 112 21.58 7.10 -13.13
CA ILE A 112 22.34 6.55 -14.26
C ILE A 112 21.33 6.16 -15.35
N PHE A 113 21.49 6.75 -16.54
CA PHE A 113 20.70 6.39 -17.71
C PHE A 113 21.34 5.19 -18.42
N SER A 114 20.52 4.21 -18.80
CA SER A 114 20.95 2.97 -19.46
C SER A 114 22.07 2.23 -18.70
N PRO A 115 21.87 1.88 -17.41
CA PRO A 115 22.90 1.22 -16.61
C PRO A 115 23.18 -0.20 -17.11
N TYR A 116 24.41 -0.67 -16.92
CA TYR A 116 24.72 -2.08 -17.02
C TYR A 116 24.06 -2.86 -15.87
N TRP A 117 23.44 -4.00 -16.18
CA TRP A 117 22.87 -4.88 -15.15
C TRP A 117 23.89 -5.93 -14.71
N ASN A 118 24.59 -5.64 -13.62
CA ASN A 118 25.44 -6.62 -12.95
C ASN A 118 24.56 -7.58 -12.16
N VAL A 119 24.32 -8.77 -12.72
CA VAL A 119 23.42 -9.78 -12.12
C VAL A 119 23.97 -10.24 -10.76
N PRO A 120 23.21 -10.10 -9.66
CA PRO A 120 23.64 -10.60 -8.35
C PRO A 120 23.86 -12.13 -8.36
N PRO A 121 24.88 -12.65 -7.66
CA PRO A 121 25.14 -14.09 -7.58
C PRO A 121 23.92 -14.91 -7.13
N SER A 122 23.12 -14.35 -6.21
CA SER A 122 21.90 -14.97 -5.68
C SER A 122 20.79 -15.26 -6.72
N ILE A 123 20.91 -14.70 -7.94
CA ILE A 123 20.02 -14.99 -9.08
C ILE A 123 20.64 -16.04 -10.00
N VAL A 124 21.96 -16.05 -10.14
CA VAL A 124 22.71 -16.96 -11.03
C VAL A 124 22.81 -18.36 -10.46
N GLU A 125 22.97 -18.49 -9.14
CA GLU A 125 23.20 -19.76 -8.45
C GLU A 125 21.91 -20.53 -8.11
N LYS A 126 20.76 -20.11 -8.64
CA LYS A 126 19.45 -20.77 -8.41
C LYS A 126 19.10 -21.80 -9.45
#